data_AF-A0A432TG39-F1
#
_entry.id   AF-A0A432TG39-F1
#
_cell.length_a   1.000
_cell.length_b   1.000
_cell.length_c   1.000
_cell.angle_alpha   90.00
_cell.angle_beta   90.00
_cell.angle_gamma   90.00
#
_symmetry.space_group_name_H-M   'P 1'
#
loop_
_entity.id
_entity.type
_entity.pdbx_description
1 polymer ?
#
loop_
_entity_poly.entity_id
_entity_poly.type
_entity_poly.pdbx_seq_one_letter_code
_entity_poly.pdbx_strand_id
1 'polypeptide(L)' 'MTLKALIFDVDGTLANTERDGHLVAFNLAFEELGLDWVWSNELYHKLLDVTGGQLRIKHYVNDYK' A
#
# COMPACT_ATOMS: atom_id res chain seq x y z
N MET A 1 3.58 3.14 38.95
CA MET A 1 3.53 1.94 38.08
C MET A 1 4.55 2.12 36.97
N THR A 2 5.26 1.06 36.58
CA THR A 2 6.26 1.10 35.49
C THR A 2 5.68 0.44 34.24
N LEU A 3 5.91 1.04 33.08
CA LEU A 3 5.53 0.46 31.78
C LEU A 3 6.10 -0.96 31.64
N LYS A 4 5.25 -1.92 31.28
CA LYS A 4 5.63 -3.34 31.16
C LYS A 4 5.82 -3.81 29.72
N ALA A 5 5.09 -3.22 28.78
CA ALA A 5 5.17 -3.56 27.36
C ALA A 5 4.65 -2.43 26.47
N LEU A 6 5.14 -2.40 25.22
CA LEU A 6 4.60 -1.65 24.09
C LEU A 6 4.47 -2.62 22.91
N ILE A 7 3.31 -2.63 22.27
CA ILE A 7 3.07 -3.41 21.05
C ILE A 7 2.94 -2.39 19.93
N PHE A 8 3.83 -2.49 18.95
CA PHE A 8 3.84 -1.62 17.79
C PHE A 8 3.26 -2.39 16.61
N ASP A 9 2.36 -1.73 15.90
CA ASP A 9 2.09 -2.07 14.51
C ASP A 9 3.35 -1.78 13.66
N VAL A 10 3.40 -2.33 12.45
CA VAL A 10 4.56 -2.20 11.57
C VAL A 10 4.36 -1.01 10.63
N ASP A 11 3.36 -1.11 9.76
CA ASP A 11 3.17 -0.19 8.65
C ASP A 11 2.62 1.16 9.12
N GLY A 12 3.28 2.24 8.76
CA GLY A 12 2.95 3.59 9.21
C GLY A 12 3.26 3.87 10.69
N THR A 13 3.65 2.86 11.47
CA THR A 13 4.01 3.00 12.89
C THR A 13 5.51 2.98 13.13
N LEU A 14 6.23 2.00 12.59
CA LEU A 14 7.70 1.95 12.67
C LEU A 14 8.36 2.76 11.55
N ALA A 15 7.73 2.81 10.38
CA ALA A 15 8.18 3.56 9.21
C ALA A 15 7.01 3.83 8.25
N ASN A 16 7.18 4.79 7.33
CA ASN A 16 6.19 5.07 6.27
C ASN A 16 6.32 4.07 5.10
N THR A 17 6.12 2.78 5.41
CA THR A 17 6.28 1.65 4.47
C THR A 17 5.26 1.67 3.34
N GLU A 18 4.08 2.26 3.55
CA GLU A 18 3.05 2.34 2.51
C GLU A 18 3.49 3.20 1.32
N ARG A 19 3.99 4.42 1.58
CA ARG A 19 4.43 5.34 0.53
C ARG A 19 5.77 4.94 -0.08
N ASP A 20 6.75 4.66 0.77
CA ASP A 20 8.14 4.53 0.35
C ASP A 20 8.54 3.07 0.02
N GLY A 21 7.68 2.11 0.38
CA GLY A 21 7.87 0.68 0.12
C GLY A 21 6.79 0.10 -0.79
N HIS A 22 5.57 -0.09 -0.26
CA HIS A 22 4.51 -0.81 -0.96
C HIS A 22 4.11 -0.16 -2.28
N LEU A 23 3.88 1.16 -2.31
CA LEU A 23 3.54 1.88 -3.55
C LEU A 23 4.60 1.70 -4.64
N VAL A 24 5.88 1.82 -4.26
CA VAL A 24 7.01 1.63 -5.17
C VAL A 24 7.03 0.20 -5.71
N ALA A 25 6.87 -0.80 -4.82
CA ALA A 25 6.85 -2.20 -5.20
C ALA A 25 5.70 -2.56 -6.15
N PHE A 26 4.49 -2.01 -5.92
CA PHE A 26 3.36 -2.21 -6.84
C PHE A 26 3.66 -1.66 -8.23
N ASN A 27 4.11 -0.40 -8.33
CA ASN A 27 4.41 0.22 -9.63
C ASN A 27 5.53 -0.52 -10.38
N LEU A 28 6.58 -0.96 -9.68
CA LEU A 28 7.65 -1.77 -10.28
C LEU A 28 7.12 -3.12 -10.80
N ALA A 29 6.27 -3.79 -10.03
CA ALA A 29 5.69 -5.06 -10.44
C ALA A 29 4.74 -4.89 -11.65
N PHE A 30 3.98 -3.80 -11.71
CA PHE A 30 3.13 -3.51 -12.86
C PHE A 30 3.95 -3.25 -14.12
N GLU A 31 5.04 -2.48 -14.00
CA GLU A 31 5.98 -2.23 -15.09
C GLU A 31 6.64 -3.54 -15.58
N GLU A 32 7.11 -4.39 -14.67
CA GLU A 32 7.73 -5.69 -15.00
C GLU A 32 6.75 -6.62 -15.75
N LEU A 33 5.45 -6.54 -15.41
CA LEU A 33 4.39 -7.30 -16.06
C LEU A 33 3.85 -6.64 -17.34
N GLY A 34 4.38 -5.47 -17.74
CA GLY A 34 3.95 -4.74 -18.93
C GLY A 34 2.55 -4.11 -18.81
N LEU A 35 2.08 -3.87 -17.59
CA LEU A 35 0.82 -3.19 -17.32
C LEU A 35 1.03 -1.67 -17.37
N ASP A 36 0.10 -0.95 -17.99
CA ASP A 36 0.13 0.53 -18.09
C ASP A 36 -0.32 1.22 -16.78
N TRP A 37 -0.26 0.51 -15.65
CA TRP A 37 -0.78 0.96 -14.37
C TRP A 37 0.31 1.72 -13.61
N VAL A 38 0.01 2.98 -13.28
CA VAL A 38 0.87 3.79 -12.42
C VAL A 38 0.00 4.37 -11.31
N TRP A 39 0.21 3.88 -10.10
CA TRP A 39 -0.44 4.43 -8.92
C TRP A 39 0.35 5.64 -8.42
N SER A 40 -0.32 6.80 -8.40
CA SER A 40 0.19 7.99 -7.73
C SER A 40 0.02 7.87 -6.22
N ASN A 41 0.74 8.67 -5.44
CA ASN A 41 0.54 8.71 -3.99
C ASN A 41 -0.90 9.10 -3.60
N GLU A 42 -1.55 9.99 -4.37
CA GLU A 42 -2.94 10.37 -4.12
C GLU A 42 -3.91 9.23 -4.39
N LEU A 43 -3.74 8.51 -5.50
CA LEU A 43 -4.56 7.34 -5.81
C LEU A 43 -4.33 6.24 -4.78
N TYR A 44 -3.07 5.98 -4.43
CA TYR A 44 -2.72 4.94 -3.47
C TYR A 44 -3.33 5.21 -2.10
N HIS A 45 -3.36 6.47 -1.66
CA HIS A 45 -4.02 6.84 -0.40
C HIS A 45 -5.52 6.47 -0.38
N LYS A 46 -6.23 6.62 -1.51
CA LYS A 46 -7.63 6.17 -1.64
C LYS A 46 -7.73 4.65 -1.64
N LEU A 47 -6.79 3.97 -2.29
CA LEU A 47 -6.73 2.51 -2.34
C LEU A 47 -6.36 1.87 -0.98
N LEU A 48 -5.76 2.61 -0.04
CA LEU A 48 -5.45 2.13 1.31
C LEU A 48 -6.70 1.85 2.17
N ASP A 49 -7.87 2.43 1.81
CA ASP A 49 -9.15 2.10 2.46
C ASP A 49 -9.52 0.62 2.29
N VAL A 50 -8.95 -0.05 1.27
CA VAL A 50 -9.06 -1.50 1.08
C VAL A 50 -7.81 -2.18 1.65
N THR A 51 -8.02 -3.01 2.68
CA THR A 51 -6.95 -3.77 3.32
C THR A 51 -6.51 -4.96 2.46
N GLY A 52 -5.20 -5.22 2.45
CA GLY A 52 -4.60 -6.33 1.71
C GLY A 52 -4.34 -6.05 0.22
N GLY A 53 -3.12 -6.33 -0.23
CA GLY A 53 -2.67 -5.98 -1.58
C GLY A 53 -3.49 -6.60 -2.72
N GLN A 54 -3.93 -7.86 -2.57
CA GLN A 54 -4.74 -8.52 -3.61
C GLN A 54 -6.13 -7.89 -3.75
N LEU A 55 -6.79 -7.59 -2.63
CA LEU A 55 -8.09 -6.93 -2.64
C LEU A 55 -7.98 -5.50 -3.18
N ARG A 56 -6.87 -4.82 -2.85
CA ARG A 56 -6.56 -3.48 -3.36
C ARG A 56 -6.41 -3.46 -4.88
N ILE A 57 -5.66 -4.41 -5.44
CA ILE A 57 -5.56 -4.55 -6.91
C ILE A 57 -6.93 -4.82 -7.52
N LYS A 58 -7.72 -5.72 -6.92
CA LYS A 58 -9.07 -6.02 -7.42
C LYS A 58 -10.00 -4.79 -7.39
N HIS A 59 -9.95 -4.01 -6.31
CA HIS A 59 -10.70 -2.76 -6.21
C HIS A 59 -10.25 -1.74 -7.27
N TYR A 60 -8.95 -1.57 -7.47
CA TYR A 60 -8.41 -0.72 -8.53
C TYR A 60 -8.94 -1.12 -9.92
N VAL A 61 -8.91 -2.40 -10.25
CA VAL A 61 -9.40 -2.92 -11.54
C VAL A 61 -10.90 -2.67 -11.73
N ASN A 62 -11.70 -2.77 -10.66
CA ASN A 62 -13.15 -2.59 -10.76
C ASN A 62 -13.58 -1.12 -10.87
N ASP A 63 -12.91 -0.22 -10.16
CA ASP A 63 -13.41 1.13 -9.91
C ASP A 63 -12.55 2.26 -10.55
N TYR A 64 -11.36 1.93 -11.08
CA TYR A 64 -10.41 2.92 -11.64
C TYR A 64 -9.84 2.57 -13.02
N LYS A 65 -10.11 1.36 -13.55
CA LYS A 65 -9.76 0.95 -14.91
C LYS A 65 -11.00 0.61 -15.73
#